data_AF-A0A2T1CF25-F1
#
_entry.id   AF-A0A2T1CF25-F1
#
_cell.length_a   1.000
_cell.length_b   1.000
_cell.length_c   1.000
_cell.angle_alpha   90.00
_cell.angle_beta   90.00
_cell.angle_gamma   90.00
#
_symmetry.space_group_name_H-M   'P 1'
#
loop_
_entity.id
_entity.type
_entity.pdbx_description
1 polymer ?
#
loop_
_entity_poly.entity_id
_entity_poly.type
_entity_poly.pdbx_seq_one_letter_code
_entity_poly.pdbx_strand_id
1 'polypeptide(L)'
;MSEQNQTWCPNIEFNETDEELILKAELPGVKIEDLMINAQIRSVSISGICDPDKSTEEKEVIPSQFNYGQIKCNTPLPVAIRPEKTTAELVDGVLTITMPKIGVASAANF
;
A
#
# COMPACT_ATOMS: atom_id res chain seq x y z
N MET A 1 17.30 24.81 3.28
CA MET A 1 17.36 23.34 3.29
C MET A 1 16.38 22.89 2.23
N SER A 2 16.86 22.30 1.14
CA SER A 2 15.99 21.74 0.12
C SER A 2 15.22 20.59 0.77
N GLU A 3 13.91 20.75 0.92
CA GLU A 3 12.99 19.64 1.16
C GLU A 3 13.14 18.69 -0.04
N GLN A 4 14.07 17.74 0.06
CA GLN A 4 14.12 16.61 -0.84
C GLN A 4 12.87 15.81 -0.50
N ASN A 5 11.81 16.00 -1.29
CA ASN A 5 10.62 15.17 -1.23
C ASN A 5 11.00 13.76 -1.72
N GLN A 6 11.70 13.02 -0.86
CA GLN A 6 12.21 11.69 -1.14
C GLN A 6 11.01 10.77 -1.26
N THR A 7 10.82 10.22 -2.46
CA THR A 7 9.79 9.21 -2.65
C THR A 7 10.30 7.88 -2.15
N TRP A 8 9.48 7.14 -1.42
CA TRP A 8 9.83 5.83 -0.91
C TRP A 8 8.74 4.80 -1.20
N CYS A 9 9.10 3.53 -0.99
CA CYS A 9 8.17 2.42 -1.05
C CYS A 9 8.15 1.59 0.20
N PRO A 10 6.94 1.20 0.67
CA PRO A 10 6.84 0.29 1.79
C PRO A 10 7.35 -1.09 1.39
N ASN A 11 7.80 -1.83 2.39
CA ASN A 11 8.01 -3.26 2.22
C ASN A 11 6.68 -3.92 1.93
N ILE A 12 6.70 -4.90 1.04
CA ILE A 12 5.50 -5.63 0.66
C ILE A 12 5.72 -7.14 0.72
N GLU A 13 4.63 -7.86 0.97
CA GLU A 13 4.56 -9.30 0.77
C GLU A 13 3.30 -9.65 -0.03
N PHE A 14 3.34 -10.82 -0.66
CA PHE A 14 2.20 -11.39 -1.37
C PHE A 14 1.77 -12.70 -0.69
N ASN A 15 0.47 -12.85 -0.55
CA ASN A 15 -0.18 -14.12 -0.25
C ASN A 15 -1.15 -14.44 -1.38
N GLU A 16 -1.31 -15.72 -1.71
CA GLU A 16 -2.15 -16.16 -2.81
C GLU A 16 -3.05 -17.31 -2.35
N THR A 17 -4.34 -17.21 -2.62
CA THR A 17 -5.31 -18.30 -2.49
C THR A 17 -5.69 -18.78 -3.89
N ASP A 18 -6.56 -19.78 -4.03
CA ASP A 18 -7.04 -20.16 -5.37
C ASP A 18 -7.81 -19.02 -6.06
N GLU A 19 -8.53 -18.21 -5.29
CA GLU A 19 -9.44 -17.18 -5.80
C GLU A 19 -8.85 -15.77 -5.85
N GLU A 20 -7.91 -15.45 -4.96
CA GLU A 20 -7.48 -14.09 -4.69
C GLU A 20 -5.96 -13.98 -4.60
N LEU A 21 -5.46 -12.80 -4.98
CA LEU A 21 -4.12 -12.34 -4.66
C LEU A 21 -4.24 -11.27 -3.57
N ILE A 22 -3.46 -11.40 -2.51
CA ILE A 22 -3.45 -10.49 -1.37
C ILE A 22 -2.07 -9.84 -1.31
N LEU A 23 -2.02 -8.51 -1.40
CA LEU A 23 -0.80 -7.73 -1.15
C LEU A 23 -0.90 -7.12 0.24
N LYS A 24 0.17 -7.23 1.03
CA LYS A 24 0.32 -6.48 2.28
C LYS A 24 1.48 -5.49 2.18
N ALA A 25 1.30 -4.29 2.72
CA ALA A 25 2.31 -3.24 2.74
C ALA A 25 2.42 -2.60 4.13
N GLU A 26 3.65 -2.43 4.63
CA GLU A 26 3.92 -1.78 5.92
C GLU A 26 3.85 -0.25 5.81
N LEU A 27 2.83 0.35 6.43
CA LEU A 27 2.55 1.79 6.42
C LEU A 27 2.18 2.30 7.83
N PRO A 28 3.07 2.15 8.83
CA PRO A 28 2.81 2.61 10.19
C PRO A 28 2.66 4.14 10.24
N GLY A 29 1.69 4.62 11.03
CA GLY A 29 1.44 6.06 11.22
C GLY A 29 0.75 6.75 10.04
N VAL A 30 0.48 6.05 8.94
CA VAL A 30 -0.26 6.59 7.79
C VAL A 30 -1.75 6.33 8.01
N LYS A 31 -2.61 7.27 7.61
CA LYS A 31 -4.06 7.04 7.58
C LYS A 31 -4.50 6.59 6.19
N ILE A 32 -5.53 5.76 6.12
CA ILE A 32 -6.08 5.27 4.84
C ILE A 32 -6.56 6.44 3.95
N GLU A 33 -7.04 7.53 4.55
CA GLU A 33 -7.49 8.74 3.84
C GLU A 33 -6.36 9.50 3.15
N ASP A 34 -5.11 9.31 3.58
CA ASP A 34 -3.91 9.91 2.99
C ASP A 34 -3.30 9.03 1.88
N LEU A 35 -3.94 7.89 1.58
CA LEU A 35 -3.52 6.93 0.57
C LEU A 35 -4.43 6.96 -0.66
N MET A 36 -3.82 6.98 -1.83
CA MET A 36 -4.44 6.69 -3.11
C MET A 36 -3.93 5.35 -3.61
N ILE A 37 -4.86 4.40 -3.75
CA ILE A 37 -4.59 3.03 -4.23
C ILE A 37 -5.24 2.88 -5.60
N ASN A 38 -4.47 2.45 -6.59
CA ASN A 38 -4.97 2.22 -7.94
C ASN A 38 -4.64 0.80 -8.38
N ALA A 39 -5.67 -0.04 -8.52
CA ALA A 39 -5.55 -1.39 -9.03
C ALA A 39 -5.79 -1.41 -10.55
N GLN A 40 -4.95 -2.15 -11.25
CA GLN A 40 -5.06 -2.45 -12.67
C GLN A 40 -4.91 -3.96 -12.87
N ILE A 41 -5.21 -4.44 -14.08
CA ILE A 41 -5.25 -5.89 -14.38
C ILE A 41 -3.95 -6.60 -13.98
N ARG A 42 -2.78 -5.95 -14.07
CA ARG A 42 -1.46 -6.54 -13.82
C ARG A 42 -0.56 -5.70 -12.90
N SER A 43 -1.11 -4.71 -12.21
CA SER A 43 -0.34 -3.83 -11.34
C SER A 43 -1.21 -3.21 -10.26
N VAL A 44 -0.60 -2.89 -9.13
CA VAL A 44 -1.21 -2.02 -8.11
C VAL A 44 -0.25 -0.89 -7.78
N SER A 45 -0.77 0.33 -7.77
CA SER A 45 -0.04 1.51 -7.34
C SER A 45 -0.52 1.99 -5.99
N ILE A 46 0.42 2.35 -5.11
CA ILE A 46 0.18 2.96 -3.81
C ILE A 46 0.89 4.31 -3.82
N SER A 47 0.14 5.38 -3.54
CA SER A 47 0.69 6.72 -3.41
C SER A 47 0.07 7.44 -2.22
N GLY A 48 0.79 8.39 -1.64
CA GLY A 48 0.32 9.13 -0.46
C GLY A 48 1.43 9.95 0.16
N ILE A 49 1.21 10.40 1.39
CA ILE A 49 2.18 11.15 2.19
C ILE A 49 2.28 10.51 3.58
N CYS A 50 3.51 10.32 4.06
CA CYS A 50 3.79 9.94 5.44
C CYS A 50 4.55 11.09 6.10
N ASP A 51 3.86 11.88 6.92
CA ASP A 51 4.45 13.01 7.62
C ASP A 51 5.06 12.56 8.97
N PRO A 52 6.20 13.13 9.37
CA PRO A 52 6.68 12.97 10.73
C PRO A 52 5.69 13.62 11.72
N ASP A 53 5.50 12.97 12.86
CA ASP A 53 4.60 13.48 13.89
C ASP A 53 5.11 14.85 14.39
N LYS A 54 4.24 15.87 14.39
CA LYS A 54 4.65 17.27 14.60
C LYS A 54 5.13 17.56 16.04
N SER A 55 5.06 16.59 16.95
CA SER A 55 5.52 16.76 18.34
C SER A 55 7.04 16.83 18.50
N THR A 56 7.82 16.52 17.46
CA THR A 56 9.29 16.68 17.45
C THR A 56 9.75 18.08 17.03
N GLU A 57 9.10 19.13 17.57
CA GLU A 57 9.64 20.51 17.51
C GLU A 57 10.93 20.67 18.34
N GLU A 58 11.26 19.68 19.18
CA GLU A 58 12.50 19.65 19.94
C GLU A 58 13.66 19.13 19.07
N LYS A 59 14.38 20.06 18.43
CA LYS A 59 15.77 19.93 17.92
C LYS A 59 16.33 18.50 17.89
N GLU A 60 15.84 17.65 16.98
CA GLU A 60 16.41 16.30 16.87
C GLU A 60 17.78 16.39 16.18
N VAL A 61 18.83 16.31 16.99
CA VAL A 61 20.24 16.15 16.57
C VAL A 61 20.48 14.71 16.06
N ILE A 62 19.48 13.83 16.16
CA ILE A 62 19.57 12.41 15.82
C ILE A 62 18.77 12.15 14.54
N PRO A 63 19.38 11.54 13.51
CA PRO A 63 18.66 11.18 12.29
C PRO A 63 17.64 10.07 12.56
N SER A 64 16.42 10.26 12.06
CA SER A 64 15.43 9.19 11.99
C SER A 64 15.83 8.16 10.92
N GLN A 65 15.51 6.89 11.19
CA GLN A 65 15.62 5.79 10.21
C GLN A 65 14.27 5.45 9.59
N PHE A 66 13.20 6.16 9.96
CA PHE A 66 11.87 5.95 9.41
C PHE A 66 11.78 6.62 8.04
N ASN A 67 10.99 6.02 7.16
CA ASN A 67 10.70 6.60 5.86
C ASN A 67 9.59 7.64 6.03
N TYR A 68 9.90 8.90 5.73
CA TYR A 68 8.95 10.02 5.67
C TYR A 68 8.89 10.59 4.26
N GLY A 69 7.87 11.40 4.00
CA GLY A 69 7.63 12.05 2.73
C GLY A 69 6.70 11.24 1.81
N GLN A 70 6.85 11.45 0.51
CA GLN A 70 5.91 10.93 -0.48
C GLN A 70 6.03 9.41 -0.66
N ILE A 71 4.92 8.70 -0.51
CA ILE A 71 4.81 7.29 -0.92
C ILE A 71 4.53 7.28 -2.42
N LYS A 72 5.31 6.52 -3.20
CA LYS A 72 5.06 6.35 -4.63
C LYS A 72 5.58 5.01 -5.14
N CYS A 73 4.68 4.04 -5.26
CA CYS A 73 5.01 2.67 -5.61
C CYS A 73 4.09 2.15 -6.68
N ASN A 74 4.66 1.41 -7.61
CA ASN A 74 3.91 0.62 -8.57
C ASN A 74 4.47 -0.79 -8.55
N THR A 75 3.63 -1.73 -8.13
CA THR A 75 4.00 -3.13 -7.95
C THR A 75 3.35 -3.95 -9.06
N PRO A 76 4.13 -4.63 -9.92
CA PRO A 76 3.57 -5.57 -10.89
C PRO A 76 3.01 -6.81 -10.17
N LEU A 77 1.90 -7.34 -10.68
CA LEU A 77 1.22 -8.49 -10.10
C LEU A 77 1.59 -9.79 -10.85
N PRO A 78 1.83 -10.90 -10.13
CA PRO A 78 2.14 -12.18 -10.75
C PRO A 78 0.97 -12.76 -11.57
N VAL A 79 -0.26 -12.44 -11.17
CA VAL A 79 -1.51 -12.90 -11.80
C VAL A 79 -2.39 -11.73 -12.22
N ALA A 80 -3.32 -12.00 -13.14
CA ALA A 80 -4.30 -11.00 -13.56
C ALA A 80 -5.46 -10.92 -12.57
N ILE A 81 -5.89 -9.71 -12.21
CA ILE A 81 -6.93 -9.46 -11.20
C ILE A 81 -8.14 -8.71 -11.79
N ARG A 82 -9.25 -8.68 -11.06
CA ARG A 82 -10.49 -7.92 -11.31
C ARG A 82 -10.45 -6.59 -10.55
N PRO A 83 -10.01 -5.47 -11.17
CA PRO A 83 -9.72 -4.24 -10.42
C PRO A 83 -10.96 -3.66 -9.75
N GLU A 84 -12.11 -3.78 -10.40
CA GLU A 84 -13.42 -3.30 -9.93
C GLU A 84 -13.93 -4.02 -8.68
N LYS A 85 -13.36 -5.18 -8.34
CA LYS A 85 -13.70 -5.96 -7.14
C LYS A 85 -12.60 -5.95 -6.08
N THR A 86 -11.57 -5.13 -6.28
CA THR A 86 -10.47 -5.02 -5.32
C THR A 86 -10.93 -4.25 -4.09
N THR A 87 -10.55 -4.74 -2.91
CA THR A 87 -10.79 -4.06 -1.64
C THR A 87 -9.47 -3.75 -0.95
N ALA A 88 -9.46 -2.72 -0.10
CA ALA A 88 -8.29 -2.33 0.66
C ALA A 88 -8.68 -1.90 2.07
N GLU A 89 -7.87 -2.29 3.05
CA GLU A 89 -8.02 -1.90 4.45
C GLU A 89 -6.66 -1.65 5.07
N LEU A 90 -6.58 -0.70 6.01
CA LEU A 90 -5.38 -0.39 6.77
C LEU A 90 -5.68 -0.61 8.24
N VAL A 91 -5.06 -1.65 8.81
CA VAL A 91 -5.26 -2.04 10.21
C VAL A 91 -3.88 -2.17 10.86
N ASP A 92 -3.70 -1.53 12.01
CA ASP A 92 -2.46 -1.57 12.80
C ASP A 92 -1.19 -1.26 11.99
N GLY A 93 -1.28 -0.32 11.04
CA GLY A 93 -0.16 0.09 10.19
C GLY A 93 0.16 -0.87 9.05
N VAL A 94 -0.70 -1.85 8.75
CA VAL A 94 -0.54 -2.75 7.60
C VAL A 94 -1.70 -2.57 6.62
N LEU A 95 -1.37 -2.11 5.41
CA LEU A 95 -2.32 -2.03 4.31
C LEU A 95 -2.48 -3.41 3.68
N THR A 96 -3.68 -3.96 3.69
CA THR A 96 -4.03 -5.21 3.01
C THR A 96 -4.89 -4.87 1.80
N ILE A 97 -4.45 -5.31 0.61
CA ILE A 97 -5.18 -5.18 -0.66
C ILE A 97 -5.58 -6.56 -1.13
N THR A 98 -6.88 -6.85 -1.16
CA THR A 98 -7.43 -8.14 -1.59
C THR A 98 -7.96 -8.01 -3.01
N MET A 99 -7.36 -8.76 -3.93
CA MET A 99 -7.57 -8.66 -5.38
C MET A 99 -8.07 -10.00 -5.96
N PRO A 100 -9.36 -10.11 -6.31
CA PRO A 100 -9.88 -11.31 -6.94
C PRO A 100 -9.23 -11.59 -8.30
N LYS A 101 -8.83 -12.83 -8.57
CA LYS A 101 -8.19 -13.20 -9.84
C LYS A 101 -9.18 -13.26 -11.00
N ILE A 102 -8.70 -12.97 -12.21
CA ILE A 102 -9.45 -13.24 -13.44
C ILE A 102 -9.47 -14.76 -13.69
N GLY A 103 -10.62 -15.29 -14.07
CA GLY A 103 -10.76 -16.69 -14.48
C GLY A 103 -11.17 -17.66 -13.38
N VAL A 104 -11.23 -17.20 -12.12
CA VAL A 104 -11.82 -17.99 -11.03
C VAL A 104 -13.33 -17.70 -11.04
N ALA A 105 -14.10 -18.70 -11.47
CA ALA A 105 -15.55 -18.64 -11.39
C ALA A 105 -15.91 -18.59 -9.91
N SER A 106 -16.48 -17.48 -9.46
CA SER A 106 -17.14 -17.45 -8.15
C SER A 106 -18.18 -18.55 -8.19
N ALA A 107 -18.04 -19.55 -7.32
CA ALA A 107 -19.07 -20.55 -7.08
C ALA A 107 -20.26 -19.85 -6.40
N ALA A 108 -21.01 -19.09 -7.19
CA ALA A 108 -22.33 -18.63 -6.80
C ALA A 108 -23.23 -19.88 -6.84
N ASN A 109 -23.48 -20.44 -5.66
CA ASN A 109 -24.48 -21.48 -5.45
C ASN A 109 -25.81 -21.03 -6.08
N PHE A 110 -26.34 -21.84 -7.00
CA PHE A 110 -27.70 -21.76 -7.50
C PHE A 110 -28.67 -22.49 -6.56
#